data_AF-A0A356AYM4-F1
#
_entry.id   AF-A0A356AYM4-F1
#
_cell.length_a   1.000
_cell.length_b   1.000
_cell.length_c   1.000
_cell.angle_alpha   90.00
_cell.angle_beta   90.00
_cell.angle_gamma   90.00
#
_symmetry.space_group_name_H-M   'P 1'
#
loop_
_entity.id
_entity.type
_entity.pdbx_description
1 polymer ?
#
loop_
_entity_poly.entity_id
_entity_poly.type
_entity_poly.pdbx_seq_one_letter_code
_entity_poly.pdbx_strand_id
1 'polypeptide(L)'
;MNRNTRDFFIAMILLSLFVFSQTVRGDVITVETVTSDKDRIYVAGNPDFYPIEYYDELDDAYKGVMPRLLSRISETMGVDFAYVSAGKTDKRVQLASNGQVELVSAVIKDGNHINDMDIAYSSVPIRYESDHGVIEVCFAFSSIATEAFKKSFEE
;
A
#
# COMPACT_ATOMS: atom_id res chain seq x y z
N MET A 1 -42.63 31.18 -9.59
CA MET A 1 -41.17 30.97 -9.67
C MET A 1 -40.74 31.14 -11.11
N ASN A 2 -39.88 32.11 -11.43
CA ASN A 2 -39.48 32.42 -12.81
C ASN A 2 -38.65 31.26 -13.38
N ARG A 3 -38.81 30.94 -14.67
CA ARG A 3 -38.10 29.83 -15.34
C ARG A 3 -36.59 29.97 -15.19
N ASN A 4 -36.09 31.20 -15.30
CA ASN A 4 -34.68 31.55 -15.14
C ASN A 4 -34.14 31.28 -13.72
N THR A 5 -34.94 31.47 -12.66
CA THR A 5 -34.51 31.15 -11.30
C THR A 5 -34.48 29.66 -11.04
N ARG A 6 -35.38 28.89 -11.68
CA ARG A 6 -35.42 27.43 -11.57
C ARG A 6 -34.22 26.79 -12.25
N ASP A 7 -33.84 27.30 -13.42
CA ASP A 7 -32.69 26.80 -14.18
C ASP A 7 -31.36 27.13 -13.49
N PHE A 8 -31.26 28.31 -12.85
CA PHE A 8 -30.10 28.69 -12.04
C PHE A 8 -29.94 27.79 -10.79
N PHE A 9 -31.03 27.47 -10.11
CA PHE A 9 -31.00 26.55 -8.95
C PHE A 9 -30.62 25.12 -9.35
N ILE A 10 -31.10 24.61 -10.49
CA ILE A 10 -30.72 23.29 -11.00
C ILE A 10 -29.23 23.26 -11.38
N ALA A 11 -28.72 24.30 -12.05
CA ALA A 11 -27.30 24.40 -12.40
C ALA A 11 -26.41 24.44 -11.14
N MET A 12 -26.83 25.12 -10.08
CA MET A 12 -26.09 25.20 -8.81
C MET A 12 -26.06 23.86 -8.05
N ILE A 13 -27.15 23.10 -8.10
CA ILE A 13 -27.23 21.73 -7.52
C ILE A 13 -26.39 20.74 -8.33
N LEU A 14 -26.38 20.85 -9.66
CA LEU A 14 -25.54 19.98 -10.51
C LEU A 14 -24.04 20.29 -10.34
N LEU A 15 -23.69 21.57 -10.18
CA LEU A 15 -22.31 21.99 -9.92
C LEU A 15 -21.83 21.54 -8.54
N SER A 16 -22.67 21.57 -7.51
CA SER A 16 -22.31 21.07 -6.18
C SER A 16 -22.13 19.54 -6.15
N LEU A 17 -22.97 18.79 -6.87
CA LEU A 17 -22.81 17.32 -7.02
C LEU A 17 -21.52 16.94 -7.76
N PHE A 18 -21.04 17.78 -8.68
CA PHE A 18 -19.81 17.54 -9.43
C PHE A 18 -18.54 17.72 -8.57
N VAL A 19 -18.55 18.63 -7.59
CA VAL A 19 -17.42 18.84 -6.67
C VAL A 19 -17.30 17.71 -5.64
N PHE A 20 -18.42 17.07 -5.27
CA PHE A 20 -18.43 15.94 -4.33
C PHE A 20 -18.00 14.58 -4.94
N SER A 21 -17.83 14.49 -6.27
CA SER A 21 -17.45 13.24 -6.94
C SER A 21 -15.95 13.08 -7.22
N GLN A 22 -15.09 13.90 -6.61
CA GLN A 22 -13.64 13.65 -6.63
C GLN A 22 -13.33 12.50 -5.66
N THR A 23 -13.72 11.28 -6.02
CA THR A 23 -13.26 10.08 -5.33
C THR A 23 -11.76 9.99 -5.59
N VAL A 24 -10.94 10.31 -4.58
CA VAL A 24 -9.49 10.07 -4.63
C VAL A 24 -9.34 8.56 -4.79
N ARG A 25 -8.97 8.13 -6.00
CA ARG A 25 -8.77 6.73 -6.31
C ARG A 25 -7.34 6.40 -5.95
N GLY A 26 -7.14 5.71 -4.83
CA GLY A 26 -5.85 5.16 -4.49
C GLY A 26 -5.43 4.10 -5.51
N ASP A 27 -4.17 4.11 -5.92
CA ASP A 27 -3.57 3.14 -6.85
C ASP A 27 -2.36 2.42 -6.23
N VAL A 28 -2.01 1.26 -6.79
CA VAL A 28 -0.80 0.50 -6.44
C VAL A 28 0.10 0.44 -7.66
N ILE A 29 1.23 1.14 -7.61
CA ILE A 29 2.16 1.30 -8.73
C ILE A 29 3.60 0.87 -8.40
N THR A 30 4.45 0.77 -9.41
CA THR A 30 5.90 0.61 -9.27
C THR A 30 6.59 1.93 -9.59
N VAL A 31 7.59 2.32 -8.80
CA VAL A 31 8.45 3.49 -9.04
C VAL A 31 9.92 3.12 -8.85
N GLU A 32 10.81 3.72 -9.65
CA GLU A 32 12.25 3.50 -9.47
C GLU A 32 12.74 4.08 -8.13
N THR A 33 12.26 5.28 -7.78
CA THR A 33 12.69 6.04 -6.60
C THR A 33 11.54 6.80 -5.93
N VAL A 34 11.74 7.15 -4.66
CA VAL A 34 10.85 8.00 -3.86
C VAL A 34 10.73 9.40 -4.47
N THR A 35 9.51 9.96 -4.46
CA THR A 35 9.22 11.33 -4.89
C THR A 35 8.60 12.14 -3.75
N SER A 36 8.53 13.47 -3.88
CA SER A 36 7.99 14.35 -2.83
C SER A 36 6.44 14.35 -2.73
N ASP A 37 5.77 13.38 -3.35
CA ASP A 37 4.31 13.31 -3.30
C ASP A 37 3.83 12.97 -1.88
N LYS A 38 2.92 13.79 -1.33
CA LYS A 38 2.51 13.70 0.07
C LYS A 38 1.39 12.69 0.33
N ASP A 39 0.73 12.21 -0.73
CA ASP A 39 -0.45 11.34 -0.63
C ASP A 39 -0.14 9.88 -0.99
N ARG A 40 1.14 9.48 -0.88
CA ARG A 40 1.65 8.16 -1.26
C ARG A 40 2.50 7.57 -0.15
N ILE A 41 2.33 6.28 0.12
CA ILE A 41 3.27 5.51 0.93
C ILE A 41 4.10 4.62 0.03
N TYR A 42 5.39 4.55 0.35
CA TYR A 42 6.37 3.78 -0.37
C TYR A 42 6.54 2.41 0.27
N VAL A 43 6.58 1.39 -0.59
CA VAL A 43 6.55 -0.02 -0.21
C VAL A 43 7.81 -0.70 -0.71
N ALA A 44 8.45 -1.53 0.12
CA ALA A 44 9.41 -2.51 -0.36
C ALA A 44 8.74 -3.90 -0.44
N GLY A 45 8.73 -4.47 -1.65
CA GLY A 45 8.09 -5.75 -1.94
C GLY A 45 9.07 -6.93 -1.91
N ASN A 46 8.53 -8.12 -1.60
CA ASN A 46 9.24 -9.38 -1.64
C ASN A 46 9.17 -9.96 -3.06
N PRO A 47 10.30 -10.14 -3.76
CA PRO A 47 10.28 -10.62 -5.14
C PRO A 47 10.13 -12.13 -5.29
N ASP A 48 10.36 -12.90 -4.22
CA ASP A 48 10.46 -14.35 -4.27
C ASP A 48 9.63 -15.01 -3.16
N PHE A 49 8.34 -14.68 -3.12
CA PHE A 49 7.41 -15.29 -2.16
C PHE A 49 6.07 -15.65 -2.80
N TYR A 50 6.13 -16.44 -3.86
CA TYR A 50 4.94 -16.95 -4.53
C TYR A 50 4.09 -17.84 -3.60
N PRO A 51 2.76 -17.71 -3.58
CA PRO A 51 1.92 -16.77 -4.35
C PRO A 51 1.58 -15.47 -3.60
N ILE A 52 2.19 -15.25 -2.43
CA ILE A 52 1.89 -14.14 -1.52
C ILE A 52 2.33 -12.81 -2.13
N GLU A 53 3.58 -12.73 -2.57
CA GLU A 53 4.13 -11.58 -3.30
C GLU A 53 5.34 -12.02 -4.11
N TYR A 54 5.41 -11.64 -5.38
CA TYR A 54 6.53 -11.98 -6.25
C TYR A 54 6.67 -10.93 -7.34
N TYR A 55 7.89 -10.74 -7.85
CA TYR A 55 8.14 -9.82 -8.96
C TYR A 55 7.88 -10.52 -10.29
N ASP A 56 7.03 -9.93 -11.12
CA ASP A 56 6.72 -10.39 -12.47
C ASP A 56 7.46 -9.53 -13.49
N GLU A 57 8.36 -10.15 -14.25
CA GLU A 57 9.20 -9.46 -15.24
C GLU A 57 8.45 -9.00 -16.48
N LEU A 58 7.33 -9.66 -16.81
CA LEU A 58 6.58 -9.34 -18.02
C LEU A 58 5.85 -8.01 -17.85
N ASP A 59 5.29 -7.81 -16.67
CA ASP A 59 4.52 -6.61 -16.33
C ASP A 59 5.34 -5.58 -15.53
N ASP A 60 6.62 -5.87 -15.23
CA ASP A 60 7.52 -5.03 -14.43
C ASP A 60 6.90 -4.58 -13.09
N ALA A 61 6.26 -5.52 -12.40
CA ALA A 61 5.45 -5.23 -11.23
C ALA A 61 5.41 -6.39 -10.22
N TYR A 62 5.17 -6.06 -8.95
CA TYR A 62 4.84 -7.08 -7.97
C TYR A 62 3.41 -7.60 -8.19
N LYS A 63 3.27 -8.93 -8.16
CA LYS A 63 2.00 -9.65 -8.21
C LYS A 63 1.84 -10.53 -6.99
N GLY A 64 0.61 -10.96 -6.72
CA GLY A 64 0.29 -11.87 -5.62
C GLY A 64 -0.86 -11.37 -4.75
N VAL A 65 -0.97 -11.95 -3.57
CA VAL A 65 -1.97 -11.58 -2.56
C VAL A 65 -1.71 -10.17 -2.03
N MET A 66 -0.45 -9.83 -1.73
CA MET A 66 -0.10 -8.56 -1.08
C MET A 66 -0.41 -7.31 -1.93
N PRO A 67 -0.03 -7.23 -3.23
CA PRO A 67 -0.41 -6.10 -4.06
C PRO A 67 -1.94 -5.92 -4.19
N ARG A 68 -2.70 -7.03 -4.23
CA ARG A 68 -4.17 -6.96 -4.25
C ARG A 68 -4.76 -6.49 -2.92
N LEU A 69 -4.17 -6.89 -1.80
CA LEU A 69 -4.57 -6.39 -0.48
C LEU A 69 -4.30 -4.90 -0.38
N LEU A 70 -3.12 -4.44 -0.79
CA LEU A 70 -2.77 -3.03 -0.82
C LEU A 70 -3.71 -2.23 -1.73
N SER A 71 -4.15 -2.78 -2.87
CA SER A 71 -5.13 -2.12 -3.73
C SER A 71 -6.47 -1.90 -3.02
N ARG A 72 -6.97 -2.89 -2.26
CA ARG A 72 -8.19 -2.71 -1.46
C ARG A 72 -8.02 -1.70 -0.33
N ILE A 73 -6.85 -1.70 0.31
CA ILE A 73 -6.51 -0.75 1.37
C ILE A 73 -6.45 0.67 0.79
N SER A 74 -5.84 0.80 -0.39
CA SER A 74 -5.71 2.04 -1.15
C SER A 74 -7.08 2.65 -1.47
N GLU A 75 -8.01 1.83 -1.97
CA GLU A 75 -9.41 2.24 -2.24
C GLU A 75 -10.14 2.69 -0.97
N THR A 76 -9.84 2.08 0.17
CA THR A 76 -10.51 2.36 1.45
C THR A 76 -9.94 3.61 2.13
N MET A 77 -8.62 3.77 2.09
CA MET A 77 -7.90 4.86 2.77
C MET A 77 -7.76 6.12 1.90
N GLY A 78 -7.91 5.99 0.57
CA GLY A 78 -7.69 7.09 -0.37
C GLY A 78 -6.22 7.50 -0.48
N VAL A 79 -5.29 6.59 -0.22
CA VAL A 79 -3.84 6.80 -0.33
C VAL A 79 -3.25 5.87 -1.39
N ASP A 80 -2.25 6.36 -2.12
CA ASP A 80 -1.52 5.54 -3.09
C ASP A 80 -0.44 4.69 -2.40
N PHE A 81 -0.21 3.49 -2.92
CA PHE A 81 0.97 2.68 -2.58
C PHE A 81 1.91 2.61 -3.78
N ALA A 82 3.20 2.78 -3.54
CA ALA A 82 4.20 2.65 -4.59
C ALA A 82 5.35 1.74 -4.19
N TYR A 83 5.52 0.64 -4.91
CA TYR A 83 6.68 -0.21 -4.76
C TYR A 83 7.94 0.48 -5.26
N VAL A 84 8.92 0.67 -4.37
CA VAL A 84 10.20 1.30 -4.71
C VAL A 84 11.18 0.26 -5.20
N SER A 85 11.82 0.55 -6.34
CA SER A 85 12.90 -0.27 -6.90
C SER A 85 12.50 -1.75 -7.08
N ALA A 86 11.29 -2.00 -7.59
CA ALA A 86 10.83 -3.35 -7.87
C ALA A 86 11.81 -4.10 -8.78
N GLY A 87 11.97 -5.39 -8.51
CA GLY A 87 12.90 -6.23 -9.25
C GLY A 87 13.16 -7.52 -8.53
N LYS A 88 13.93 -8.41 -9.16
CA LYS A 88 14.22 -9.77 -8.66
C LYS A 88 15.04 -9.81 -7.36
N THR A 89 15.76 -8.74 -7.05
CA THR A 89 16.61 -8.70 -5.86
C THR A 89 15.79 -8.23 -4.67
N ASP A 90 15.78 -9.01 -3.59
CA ASP A 90 15.16 -8.57 -2.34
C ASP A 90 15.98 -7.42 -1.73
N LYS A 91 15.40 -6.21 -1.75
CA LYS A 91 15.99 -4.98 -1.23
C LYS A 91 15.25 -4.45 0.00
N ARG A 92 14.33 -5.22 0.59
CA ARG A 92 13.42 -4.73 1.64
C ARG A 92 14.14 -4.14 2.84
N VAL A 93 15.12 -4.87 3.38
CA VAL A 93 15.94 -4.40 4.50
C VAL A 93 16.73 -3.14 4.12
N GLN A 94 17.36 -3.12 2.95
CA GLN A 94 18.14 -1.96 2.51
C GLN A 94 17.27 -0.70 2.39
N LEU A 95 16.12 -0.81 1.70
CA LEU A 95 15.22 0.33 1.46
C LEU A 95 14.62 0.86 2.77
N ALA A 96 14.22 -0.04 3.68
CA ALA A 96 13.67 0.37 4.97
C ALA A 96 14.74 0.98 5.89
N SER A 97 15.95 0.41 5.97
CA SER A 97 17.07 0.96 6.76
C SER A 97 17.48 2.36 6.28
N ASN A 98 17.41 2.60 4.97
CA ASN A 98 17.75 3.88 4.38
C ASN A 98 16.62 4.92 4.48
N GLY A 99 15.47 4.59 5.05
CA GLY A 99 14.32 5.49 5.13
C GLY A 99 13.72 5.81 3.75
N GLN A 100 13.76 4.86 2.82
CA GLN A 100 13.19 5.02 1.47
C GLN A 100 11.77 4.46 1.35
N VAL A 101 11.30 3.71 2.35
CA VAL A 101 9.96 3.12 2.36
C VAL A 101 9.36 3.22 3.74
N GLU A 102 8.08 3.52 3.84
CA GLU A 102 7.30 3.46 5.09
C GLU A 102 6.86 2.02 5.38
N LEU A 103 6.60 1.22 4.33
CA LEU A 103 6.00 -0.09 4.43
C LEU A 103 6.91 -1.18 3.86
N VAL A 104 7.05 -2.28 4.57
CA VAL A 104 7.68 -3.50 4.08
C VAL A 104 6.61 -4.57 3.95
N SER A 105 6.46 -5.12 2.75
CA SER A 105 5.43 -6.10 2.43
C SER A 105 5.95 -7.54 2.56
N ALA A 106 4.98 -8.46 2.69
CA ALA A 106 5.15 -9.90 2.73
C ALA A 106 6.21 -10.39 3.72
N VAL A 107 6.10 -9.97 4.98
CA VAL A 107 7.04 -10.31 6.06
C VAL A 107 6.52 -11.50 6.85
N ILE A 108 7.35 -12.52 7.06
CA ILE A 108 7.01 -13.65 7.92
C ILE A 108 7.26 -13.23 9.37
N LYS A 109 6.23 -13.24 10.21
CA LYS A 109 6.27 -12.69 11.57
C LYS A 109 7.34 -13.29 12.48
N ASP A 110 7.58 -14.59 12.35
CA ASP A 110 8.62 -15.32 13.09
C ASP A 110 9.88 -15.59 12.23
N GLY A 111 10.00 -14.93 11.08
CA GLY A 111 11.10 -15.10 10.15
C GLY A 111 12.28 -14.19 10.47
N ASN A 112 13.49 -14.76 10.50
CA ASN A 112 14.73 -14.04 10.86
C ASN A 112 15.18 -12.90 9.93
N HIS A 113 14.47 -12.60 8.85
CA HIS A 113 15.02 -11.75 7.78
C HIS A 113 14.86 -10.24 8.01
N ILE A 114 14.02 -9.81 8.96
CA ILE A 114 13.76 -8.37 9.19
C ILE A 114 13.88 -7.99 10.68
N ASN A 115 14.42 -8.90 11.52
CA ASN A 115 14.47 -8.74 12.98
C ASN A 115 15.47 -7.70 13.50
N ASP A 116 16.34 -7.16 12.65
CA ASP A 116 17.37 -6.18 13.04
C ASP A 116 16.90 -4.72 12.97
N MET A 117 15.67 -4.47 12.53
CA MET A 117 15.10 -3.13 12.47
C MET A 117 13.99 -3.02 13.52
N ASP A 118 13.92 -1.88 14.22
CA ASP A 118 12.92 -1.56 15.23
C ASP A 118 11.54 -1.39 14.54
N ILE A 119 10.92 -2.52 14.22
CA ILE A 119 9.77 -2.62 13.32
C ILE A 119 8.52 -2.94 14.13
N ALA A 120 7.51 -2.10 13.95
CA ALA A 120 6.14 -2.47 14.27
C ALA A 120 5.57 -3.33 13.13
N TYR A 121 4.84 -4.38 13.48
CA TYR A 121 4.12 -5.23 12.51
C TYR A 121 2.64 -4.85 12.47
N SER A 122 1.98 -5.04 11.33
CA SER A 122 0.53 -4.93 11.23
C SER A 122 -0.15 -5.98 12.12
N SER A 123 -1.23 -5.59 12.79
CA SER A 123 -1.96 -6.43 13.76
C SER A 123 -2.59 -7.68 13.16
N VAL A 124 -3.00 -7.62 11.89
CA VAL A 124 -3.73 -8.70 11.22
C VAL A 124 -2.83 -9.37 10.18
N PRO A 125 -2.31 -10.59 10.43
CA PRO A 125 -1.55 -11.32 9.43
C PRO A 125 -2.48 -12.08 8.48
N ILE A 126 -2.02 -12.26 7.24
CA ILE A 126 -2.51 -13.33 6.36
C ILE A 126 -1.95 -14.64 6.89
N ARG A 127 -2.83 -15.61 7.11
CA ARG A 127 -2.46 -16.96 7.55
C ARG A 127 -2.73 -17.96 6.44
N TYR A 128 -1.77 -18.84 6.18
CA TYR A 128 -2.01 -20.00 5.33
C TYR A 128 -1.26 -21.23 5.87
N GLU A 129 -1.82 -22.40 5.61
CA GLU A 129 -1.20 -23.68 5.95
C GLU A 129 -0.18 -24.05 4.88
N SER A 130 1.01 -24.44 5.33
CA SER A 130 2.07 -25.02 4.51
C SER A 130 2.48 -26.38 5.05
N ASP A 131 3.28 -27.12 4.29
CA ASP A 131 3.88 -28.38 4.75
C ASP A 131 4.74 -28.22 6.02
N HIS A 132 5.17 -26.98 6.32
CA HIS A 132 5.96 -26.62 7.50
C HIS A 132 5.11 -26.05 8.65
N GLY A 133 3.78 -26.09 8.53
CA GLY A 133 2.84 -25.52 9.51
C GLY A 133 2.21 -24.22 9.04
N VAL A 134 1.55 -23.53 9.97
CA VAL A 134 0.89 -22.25 9.71
C VAL A 134 1.94 -21.16 9.55
N ILE A 135 1.92 -20.47 8.41
CA ILE A 135 2.76 -19.31 8.15
C ILE A 135 1.91 -18.05 8.35
N GLU A 136 2.39 -17.14 9.20
CA GLU A 136 1.81 -15.81 9.37
C GLU A 136 2.62 -14.78 8.58
N VAL A 137 1.97 -14.12 7.64
CA VAL A 137 2.55 -13.04 6.83
C VAL A 137 1.90 -11.72 7.18
N CYS A 138 2.69 -10.69 7.44
CA CYS A 138 2.25 -9.35 7.84
C CYS A 138 2.93 -8.26 7.00
N PHE A 139 2.43 -7.04 7.18
CA PHE A 139 3.20 -5.84 6.86
C PHE A 139 4.11 -5.48 8.04
N ALA A 140 5.20 -4.81 7.73
CA ALA A 140 6.12 -4.20 8.68
C ALA A 140 6.25 -2.71 8.38
N PHE A 141 6.42 -1.91 9.42
CA PHE A 141 6.56 -0.46 9.31
C PHE A 141 7.99 -0.05 9.61
N SER A 142 8.58 0.76 8.74
CA SER A 142 9.90 1.34 8.99
C SER A 142 9.83 2.48 10.01
N SER A 143 11.00 2.98 10.42
CA SER A 143 11.11 4.10 11.36
C SER A 143 10.54 5.42 10.84
N ILE A 144 10.39 5.57 9.52
CA ILE A 144 9.82 6.78 8.91
C ILE A 144 8.29 6.73 8.80
N ALA A 145 7.67 5.57 9.02
CA ALA A 145 6.22 5.43 9.00
C ALA A 145 5.59 6.20 10.17
N THR A 146 4.58 7.03 9.86
CA THR A 146 3.88 7.80 10.89
C THR A 146 3.00 6.91 11.77
N GLU A 147 2.83 7.28 13.04
CA GLU A 147 1.93 6.55 13.96
C GLU A 147 0.47 6.54 13.48
N ALA A 148 0.02 7.60 12.81
CA ALA A 148 -1.32 7.66 12.23
C ALA A 148 -1.51 6.59 11.14
N PHE A 149 -0.50 6.40 10.31
CA PHE A 149 -0.50 5.35 9.28
C PHE A 149 -0.41 3.95 9.88
N LYS A 150 0.43 3.72 10.90
CA LYS A 150 0.51 2.41 11.57
C LYS A 150 -0.84 1.99 12.14
N LYS A 151 -1.55 2.91 12.81
CA LYS A 151 -2.87 2.67 13.39
C LYS A 151 -3.95 2.30 12.37
N SER A 152 -3.83 2.74 11.12
CA SER A 152 -4.82 2.39 10.10
C SER A 152 -4.79 0.91 9.68
N PHE A 153 -3.80 0.14 10.18
CA PHE A 153 -3.68 -1.32 9.99
C PHE A 153 -4.01 -2.12 11.26
N GLU A 154 -4.47 -1.47 12.33
CA GLU A 154 -4.81 -2.12 13.61
C GLU A 154 -6.32 -2.39 13.79
N GLU A 155 -7.17 -1.77 12.97
CA GLU A 155 -8.64 -1.83 13.01
C GLU A 155 -9.21 -2.86 12.02
#